data_AF-A0A843B732-F1
#
_entry.id   AF-A0A843B732-F1
#
_cell.length_a   1.000
_cell.length_b   1.000
_cell.length_c   1.000
_cell.angle_alpha   90.00
_cell.angle_beta   90.00
_cell.angle_gamma   90.00
#
_symmetry.space_group_name_H-M   'P 1'
#
loop_
_entity.id
_entity.type
_entity.pdbx_description
1 polymer ?
#
loop_
_entity_poly.entity_id
_entity_poly.type
_entity_poly.pdbx_seq_one_letter_code
_entity_poly.pdbx_strand_id
1 'polypeptide(L)'
;MDRKYLVASIAILLVFSVGLVGFFLVSDGVPDGLDKTLEEHGTGEESEPIWSAPLDYGSSYFTSLMMGIVGFFITLVAVYGVVKLRKSIKAE
;
A
#
# COMPACT_ATOMS: atom_id res chain seq x y z
N MET A 1 -20.33 21.94 -11.06
CA MET A 1 -20.07 20.67 -11.77
C MET A 1 -21.34 20.28 -12.50
N ASP A 2 -21.31 20.20 -13.84
CA ASP A 2 -22.54 19.96 -14.60
C ASP A 2 -23.11 18.57 -14.33
N ARG A 3 -24.44 18.45 -14.38
CA ARG A 3 -25.18 17.20 -14.13
C ARG A 3 -24.66 16.04 -14.98
N LYS A 4 -24.19 16.32 -16.21
CA LYS A 4 -23.62 15.33 -17.12
C LYS A 4 -22.33 14.71 -16.56
N TYR A 5 -21.44 15.52 -15.98
CA TYR A 5 -20.21 15.05 -15.36
C TYR A 5 -20.50 14.29 -14.06
N LEU A 6 -21.46 14.74 -13.25
CA LEU A 6 -21.87 14.03 -12.04
C LEU A 6 -22.36 12.60 -12.38
N VAL A 7 -23.23 12.48 -13.39
CA VAL A 7 -23.78 11.19 -13.82
C VAL A 7 -22.67 10.29 -14.40
N ALA A 8 -21.77 10.85 -15.21
CA ALA A 8 -20.63 10.10 -15.75
C ALA A 8 -19.71 9.57 -14.63
N SER A 9 -19.40 10.39 -13.63
CA SER A 9 -18.58 9.97 -12.48
C SER A 9 -19.26 8.86 -11.69
N ILE A 10 -20.56 8.97 -11.42
CA ILE A 10 -21.33 7.93 -10.71
C ILE A 10 -21.33 6.62 -11.52
N ALA A 11 -21.55 6.70 -12.84
CA ALA A 11 -21.54 5.53 -13.70
C ALA A 11 -20.18 4.83 -13.71
N ILE A 12 -19.08 5.60 -13.82
CA ILE A 12 -17.71 5.06 -13.76
C ILE A 12 -17.46 4.39 -12.41
N LEU A 13 -17.85 5.04 -11.30
CA LEU A 13 -17.68 4.47 -9.96
C LEU A 13 -18.46 3.17 -9.81
N LEU A 14 -19.71 3.10 -10.29
CA LEU A 14 -20.51 1.88 -10.23
C LEU A 14 -19.90 0.75 -11.06
N VAL A 15 -19.47 1.04 -12.29
CA VAL A 15 -18.81 0.05 -13.15
C VAL A 15 -17.51 -0.43 -12.51
N PHE A 16 -16.71 0.48 -11.97
CA PHE A 16 -15.46 0.15 -11.29
C PHE A 16 -15.70 -0.68 -10.03
N SER A 17 -16.66 -0.32 -9.19
CA SER A 17 -16.98 -1.05 -7.96
C SER A 17 -17.46 -2.48 -8.25
N VAL A 18 -18.34 -2.66 -9.24
CA VAL A 18 -18.81 -4.00 -9.64
C VAL A 18 -17.69 -4.79 -10.32
N GLY A 19 -16.94 -4.15 -11.21
CA GLY A 19 -15.82 -4.75 -11.92
C GLY A 19 -14.70 -5.18 -10.97
N LEU A 20 -14.43 -4.43 -9.91
CA LEU A 20 -13.41 -4.74 -8.91
C LEU A 20 -13.78 -6.01 -8.13
N VAL A 21 -15.04 -6.14 -7.68
CA VAL A 21 -15.50 -7.36 -7.00
C VAL A 21 -15.45 -8.56 -7.94
N GLY A 22 -15.90 -8.39 -9.19
CA GLY A 22 -15.81 -9.43 -10.21
C GLY A 22 -14.37 -9.84 -10.51
N PHE A 23 -13.44 -8.88 -10.54
CA PHE A 23 -12.02 -9.14 -10.69
C PHE A 23 -11.47 -9.99 -9.55
N PHE A 24 -11.78 -9.65 -8.29
CA PHE A 24 -11.34 -10.43 -7.13
C PHE A 24 -11.85 -11.88 -7.15
N LEU A 25 -13.11 -12.10 -7.56
CA LEU A 25 -13.67 -13.45 -7.69
C LEU A 25 -12.95 -14.31 -8.74
N VAL A 26 -12.37 -13.68 -9.77
CA VAL A 26 -11.63 -14.38 -10.83
C VAL A 26 -10.14 -14.51 -10.46
N SER A 27 -9.58 -13.54 -9.74
CA SER A 27 -8.15 -13.49 -9.43
C SER A 27 -7.75 -14.39 -8.26
N ASP A 28 -8.68 -14.86 -7.43
CA ASP A 28 -8.40 -15.68 -6.23
C ASP A 28 -7.62 -16.97 -6.53
N GLY A 29 -7.71 -17.49 -7.75
CA GLY A 29 -6.95 -18.68 -8.21
C GLY A 29 -5.77 -18.38 -9.12
N VAL A 30 -5.43 -17.11 -9.37
CA VAL A 30 -4.32 -16.73 -10.24
C VAL A 30 -3.11 -16.44 -9.36
N PRO A 31 -2.00 -17.19 -9.49
CA PRO A 31 -0.79 -16.95 -8.71
C PRO A 31 -0.32 -15.51 -8.90
N ASP A 32 0.16 -14.89 -7.82
CA ASP A 32 0.62 -13.51 -7.87
C ASP A 32 1.76 -13.38 -8.90
N GLY A 33 1.96 -12.18 -9.43
CA GLY A 33 3.09 -11.90 -10.31
C GLY A 33 4.42 -12.29 -9.67
N LEU A 34 4.51 -12.21 -8.34
CA LEU A 34 5.66 -12.68 -7.57
C LEU A 34 5.78 -14.22 -7.61
N ASP A 35 4.71 -14.95 -7.31
CA ASP A 35 4.70 -16.43 -7.34
C ASP A 35 5.11 -16.97 -8.71
N LYS A 36 4.53 -16.41 -9.79
CA LYS A 36 4.92 -16.77 -11.15
C LYS A 36 6.39 -16.51 -11.44
N THR A 37 6.92 -15.39 -10.96
CA THR A 37 8.33 -15.04 -11.15
C THR A 37 9.24 -15.98 -10.36
N LEU A 38 8.84 -16.40 -9.16
CA LEU A 38 9.57 -17.35 -8.32
C LEU A 38 9.53 -18.79 -8.88
N GLU A 39 8.41 -19.19 -9.49
CA GLU A 39 8.29 -20.45 -10.24
C GLU A 39 9.18 -20.45 -11.49
N GLU A 40 9.18 -19.37 -12.28
CA GLU A 40 9.98 -19.25 -13.51
C GLU A 40 11.50 -19.18 -13.22
N HIS A 41 11.89 -18.63 -12.06
CA HIS A 41 13.29 -18.55 -11.63
C HIS A 41 13.74 -19.69 -10.71
N GLY A 42 12.89 -20.72 -10.53
CA GLY A 42 13.27 -21.99 -9.90
C GLY A 42 13.52 -21.93 -8.40
N THR A 43 13.13 -20.84 -7.73
CA THR A 43 13.29 -20.72 -6.27
C THR A 43 12.14 -21.34 -5.49
N GLY A 44 10.95 -21.54 -6.11
CA GLY A 44 9.84 -22.41 -5.65
C GLY A 44 9.22 -22.14 -4.27
N GLU A 45 9.94 -21.43 -3.41
CA GLU A 45 9.63 -21.12 -2.03
C GLU A 45 10.07 -19.66 -1.80
N GLU A 46 9.22 -18.88 -1.15
CA GLU A 46 9.61 -17.56 -0.67
C GLU A 46 10.78 -17.75 0.32
N SER A 47 11.97 -17.22 -0.02
CA SER A 47 13.10 -17.24 0.90
C SER A 47 12.70 -16.57 2.23
N GLU A 48 13.04 -17.20 3.37
CA GLU A 48 12.74 -16.60 4.67
C GLU A 48 13.23 -15.15 4.74
N PRO A 49 12.40 -14.21 5.22
CA PRO A 49 12.78 -12.81 5.29
C PRO A 49 14.01 -12.65 6.20
N ILE A 50 15.13 -12.25 5.60
CA ILE A 50 16.42 -12.03 6.30
C ILE A 50 16.29 -10.90 7.34
N TRP A 51 15.33 -9.99 7.13
CA TRP A 51 15.05 -8.89 8.03
C TRP A 51 13.55 -8.80 8.30
N SER A 52 13.19 -8.77 9.58
CA SER A 52 11.85 -8.45 10.02
C SER A 52 11.82 -6.99 10.49
N ALA A 53 10.85 -6.24 9.98
CA ALA A 53 10.65 -4.87 10.39
C ALA A 53 10.24 -4.82 11.88
N PRO A 54 10.70 -3.81 12.64
CA PRO A 54 10.30 -3.66 14.05
C PRO A 54 8.81 -3.29 14.20
N LEU A 55 8.15 -2.88 13.12
CA LEU A 55 6.73 -2.55 13.06
C LEU A 55 6.05 -3.50 12.08
N ASP A 56 5.00 -4.17 12.54
CA ASP A 56 4.15 -5.04 11.74
C ASP A 56 2.88 -4.30 11.30
N TYR A 57 2.39 -4.57 10.09
CA TYR A 57 1.10 -4.08 9.61
C TYR A 57 -0.07 -4.82 10.28
N GLY A 58 0.18 -5.95 10.94
CA GLY A 58 -0.82 -6.73 11.66
C GLY A 58 -1.76 -7.50 10.73
N SER A 59 -2.56 -8.40 11.33
CA SER A 59 -3.32 -9.42 10.59
C SER A 59 -4.73 -9.01 10.16
N SER A 60 -5.20 -7.81 10.53
CA SER A 60 -6.55 -7.34 10.21
C SER A 60 -6.52 -6.00 9.49
N TYR A 61 -7.46 -5.78 8.56
CA TYR A 61 -7.56 -4.53 7.79
C TYR A 61 -7.53 -3.28 8.69
N PHE A 62 -8.27 -3.28 9.79
CA PHE A 62 -8.31 -2.14 10.71
C PHE A 62 -6.95 -1.93 11.39
N THR A 63 -6.28 -3.00 11.81
CA THR A 63 -4.93 -2.93 12.37
C THR A 63 -3.94 -2.37 11.34
N SER A 64 -3.99 -2.85 10.10
CA SER A 64 -3.11 -2.38 9.02
C SER A 64 -3.35 -0.92 8.67
N LEU A 65 -4.60 -0.47 8.64
CA LEU A 65 -4.94 0.93 8.45
C LEU A 65 -4.36 1.80 9.56
N MET A 66 -4.53 1.40 10.82
CA MET A 66 -3.99 2.14 11.97
C MET A 66 -2.46 2.16 11.96
N MET A 67 -1.81 1.03 11.65
CA MET A 67 -0.34 0.95 11.54
C MET A 67 0.20 1.79 10.38
N GLY A 68 -0.53 1.89 9.28
CA GLY A 68 -0.22 2.81 8.19
C GLY A 68 -0.25 4.28 8.63
N ILE A 69 -1.28 4.69 9.38
CA ILE A 69 -1.37 6.05 9.94
C ILE A 69 -0.23 6.33 10.92
N VAL A 70 0.08 5.38 11.80
CA VAL A 70 1.18 5.49 12.76
C VAL A 70 2.52 5.64 12.03
N GLY A 71 2.79 4.78 11.04
CA GLY A 71 4.00 4.84 10.22
C GLY A 71 4.16 6.20 9.53
N PHE A 72 3.09 6.74 8.96
CA PHE A 72 3.08 8.05 8.33
C PHE A 72 3.54 9.16 9.30
N PHE A 73 3.00 9.21 10.51
CA PHE A 73 3.39 10.22 11.50
C PHE A 73 4.83 10.05 11.99
N ILE A 74 5.30 8.81 12.18
CA ILE A 74 6.70 8.52 12.53
C ILE A 74 7.64 9.08 11.45
N THR A 75 7.36 8.80 10.18
CA THR A 75 8.14 9.32 9.06
C THR A 75 8.12 10.85 9.02
N LEU A 76 6.95 11.47 9.23
CA LEU A 76 6.81 12.92 9.24
C LEU A 76 7.68 13.56 10.34
N VAL A 77 7.62 13.02 11.56
CA VAL A 77 8.42 13.48 12.70
C VAL A 77 9.91 13.31 12.44
N ALA A 78 10.32 12.16 11.89
CA ALA A 78 11.71 11.91 11.55
C ALA A 78 12.24 12.92 10.51
N VAL A 79 11.49 13.14 9.42
CA VAL A 79 11.85 14.12 8.37
C VAL A 79 11.89 15.53 8.95
N TYR A 80 10.90 15.91 9.75
CA TYR A 80 10.86 17.22 10.40
C TYR A 80 12.07 17.41 11.33
N GLY A 81 12.43 16.39 12.12
CA GLY A 81 13.63 16.38 12.96
C GLY A 81 14.90 16.60 12.15
N VAL A 82 15.08 15.87 11.05
CA VAL A 82 16.24 16.02 10.15
C VAL A 82 16.31 17.44 9.56
N VAL A 83 15.19 17.98 9.11
CA VAL A 83 15.13 19.35 8.54
C VAL A 83 15.47 20.40 9.60
N LYS A 84 14.94 20.25 10.82
CA LYS A 84 15.20 21.17 11.93
C LYS A 84 16.67 21.13 12.35
N LEU A 85 17.27 19.95 12.46
CA LEU A 85 18.69 19.77 12.76
C LEU A 85 19.56 20.42 11.68
N ARG A 86 19.26 20.22 10.39
CA ARG A 86 20.00 20.87 9.30
C ARG A 86 19.91 22.39 9.31
N LYS A 87 18.75 22.96 9.68
CA LYS A 87 18.59 24.41 9.83
C LYS A 87 19.36 24.95 11.03
N SER A 88 19.39 24.21 12.14
CA SER A 88 20.17 24.57 13.33
C SER A 88 21.67 24.60 13.05
N ILE A 89 22.19 23.61 12.31
CA ILE A 89 23.62 23.51 11.96
C ILE A 89 24.08 24.61 11.00
N LYS A 90 23.18 25.15 10.17
CA LYS A 90 23.50 26.24 9.22
C LYS A 90 23.38 27.65 9.80
N ALA A 91 22.85 27.78 11.01
CA ALA A 91 22.63 29.06 11.68
C ALA A 91 23.78 29.45 12.64
N GLU A 92 24.78 28.57 12.76
CA GLU A 92 26.06 28.76 13.46
C GLU A 92 27.18 28.95 12.44
#